data_AF-A0A9P6MDX2-F1
#
_entry.id   AF-A0A9P6MDX2-F1
#
_cell.length_a   1.000
_cell.length_b   1.000
_cell.length_c   1.000
_cell.angle_alpha   90.00
_cell.angle_beta   90.00
_cell.angle_gamma   90.00
#
_symmetry.space_group_name_H-M   'P 1'
#
loop_
_entity.id
_entity.type
_entity.pdbx_description
1 polymer ?
#
loop_
_entity_poly.entity_id
_entity_poly.type
_entity_poly.pdbx_seq_one_letter_code
_entity_poly.pdbx_strand_id
1 'polypeptide(L)'
;MGVLGSGGSRIFTSKYLGNSVVSNAKNLGYSGTIILGDNPPQSFDVVFDTGSDMIVVTSNQCQGLHCNDMAHYTCTTCSKTAYSYNITYGDGTWGSGPIVTDTVSIGGLVVENQQILDITRSGLDLSSYGPGISGLVGLMPSSP
;
A
#
# COMPACT_ATOMS: atom_id res chain seq x y z
N MET A 1 -60.36 18.05 5.22
CA MET A 1 -59.71 19.37 5.06
C MET A 1 -58.62 19.46 6.11
N GLY A 2 -57.33 19.47 5.86
CA GLY A 2 -56.51 19.36 4.66
C GLY A 2 -55.05 19.57 5.11
N VAL A 3 -54.13 18.77 4.54
CA VAL A 3 -52.71 19.05 4.19
C VAL A 3 -51.72 19.40 5.34
N LEU A 4 -50.46 18.94 5.45
CA LEU A 4 -49.40 18.47 4.52
C LEU A 4 -48.46 17.48 5.25
N GLY A 5 -47.88 16.55 4.49
CA GLY A 5 -46.76 15.71 4.97
C GLY A 5 -45.40 16.42 4.88
N SER A 6 -44.44 15.97 5.69
CA SER A 6 -43.01 16.20 5.44
C SER A 6 -42.26 14.91 5.72
N GLY A 7 -41.57 14.41 4.70
CA GLY A 7 -40.90 13.12 4.69
C GLY A 7 -39.96 12.92 5.87
N GLY A 8 -40.03 11.74 6.46
CA GLY A 8 -38.99 11.26 7.36
C GLY A 8 -37.66 11.35 6.64
N SER A 9 -36.74 12.14 7.21
CA SER A 9 -35.35 12.16 6.77
C SER A 9 -34.82 10.74 6.93
N ARG A 10 -34.78 10.00 5.82
CA ARG A 10 -34.01 8.77 5.74
C ARG A 10 -32.56 9.22 5.84
N ILE A 11 -31.99 9.12 7.03
CA ILE A 11 -30.55 9.15 7.19
C ILE A 11 -30.04 7.97 6.37
N PHE A 12 -29.60 8.24 5.14
CA PHE A 12 -28.69 7.36 4.44
C PHE A 12 -27.39 7.46 5.23
N THR A 13 -27.21 6.57 6.20
CA THR A 13 -25.86 6.29 6.68
C THR A 13 -25.16 5.67 5.47
N SER A 14 -24.44 6.50 4.72
CA SER A 14 -23.52 6.00 3.72
C SER A 14 -22.64 4.98 4.44
N LYS A 15 -22.59 3.76 3.91
CA LYS A 15 -21.65 2.71 4.35
C LYS A 15 -20.19 3.19 4.27
N TYR A 16 -19.95 4.34 3.65
CA TYR A 16 -18.67 4.99 3.45
C TYR A 16 -18.44 6.22 4.36
N LEU A 17 -19.23 6.44 5.42
CA LEU A 17 -18.88 7.37 6.51
C LEU A 17 -17.84 6.74 7.47
N GLY A 18 -16.82 6.09 6.91
CA GLY A 18 -15.57 5.79 7.60
C GLY A 18 -14.57 6.87 7.24
N ASN A 19 -13.66 7.21 8.17
CA ASN A 19 -12.48 8.05 7.90
C ASN A 19 -11.93 7.78 6.49
N SER A 20 -11.64 8.83 5.72
CA SER A 20 -11.11 8.73 4.37
C SER A 20 -10.03 7.63 4.29
N VAL A 21 -10.32 6.53 3.57
CA VAL A 21 -9.40 5.39 3.39
C VAL A 21 -8.14 5.83 2.62
N VAL A 22 -8.27 6.91 1.85
CA VAL A 22 -7.19 7.48 1.05
C VAL A 22 -7.11 9.00 1.18
N SER A 23 -5.90 9.54 1.03
CA SER A 23 -5.55 10.96 1.05
C SER A 23 -4.94 11.37 -0.28
N ASN A 24 -5.13 12.65 -0.65
CA ASN A 24 -4.47 13.21 -1.83
C ASN A 24 -2.95 13.33 -1.61
N ALA A 25 -2.17 12.66 -2.45
CA ALA A 25 -0.71 12.69 -2.42
C ALA A 25 -0.17 13.73 -3.41
N LYS A 26 -0.29 15.02 -3.02
CA LYS A 26 0.16 16.19 -3.80
C LYS A 26 -0.33 16.25 -5.26
N ASN A 27 -1.54 15.76 -5.54
CA ASN A 27 -2.12 15.63 -6.88
C ASN A 27 -1.34 14.69 -7.84
N LEU A 28 -0.42 13.88 -7.33
CA LEU A 28 0.30 12.87 -8.11
C LEU A 28 -0.35 11.49 -8.01
N GLY A 29 -1.06 11.22 -6.90
CA GLY A 29 -1.78 9.98 -6.67
C GLY A 29 -2.62 10.04 -5.42
N TYR A 30 -3.13 8.88 -5.00
CA TYR A 30 -3.83 8.72 -3.74
C TYR A 30 -3.03 7.77 -2.83
N SER A 31 -2.76 8.23 -1.62
CA SER A 31 -2.09 7.42 -0.60
C SER A 31 -3.08 6.89 0.42
N GLY A 32 -2.73 5.81 1.10
CA GLY A 32 -3.45 5.32 2.27
C GLY A 32 -2.60 4.35 3.07
N THR A 33 -3.15 3.86 4.17
CA THR A 33 -2.41 2.97 5.06
C THR A 33 -2.77 1.51 4.77
N ILE A 34 -1.75 0.66 4.66
CA ILE A 34 -1.88 -0.79 4.70
C ILE A 34 -1.21 -1.34 5.95
N ILE A 35 -1.66 -2.50 6.40
CA ILE A 35 -1.05 -3.22 7.52
C ILE A 35 -0.51 -4.54 6.98
N LEU A 36 0.76 -4.82 7.25
CA LEU A 36 1.46 -6.04 6.87
C LEU A 36 1.73 -6.92 8.08
N GLY A 37 1.44 -8.21 7.93
CA GLY A 37 1.62 -9.22 8.96
C GLY A 37 0.63 -9.11 10.13
N ASP A 38 0.48 -10.22 10.86
CA ASP A 38 -0.44 -10.32 11.99
C ASP A 38 0.27 -10.29 13.35
N ASN A 39 1.59 -10.53 13.41
CA ASN A 39 2.34 -10.59 14.68
C ASN A 39 3.85 -10.24 14.56
N PRO A 40 4.27 -8.99 14.87
CA PRO A 40 3.42 -7.82 15.09
C PRO A 40 2.95 -7.22 13.75
N PRO A 41 1.75 -6.61 13.72
CA PRO A 41 1.28 -5.86 12.56
C PRO A 41 2.15 -4.61 12.35
N GLN A 42 2.48 -4.33 11.08
CA GLN A 42 3.31 -3.19 10.67
C GLN A 42 2.56 -2.30 9.70
N SER A 43 2.38 -1.02 10.04
CA SER A 43 1.63 -0.06 9.21
C SER A 43 2.55 0.68 8.24
N PHE A 44 2.11 0.81 7.00
CA PHE A 44 2.83 1.52 5.94
C PHE A 44 1.88 2.46 5.21
N ASP A 45 2.32 3.70 5.00
CA ASP A 45 1.67 4.60 4.07
C ASP A 45 2.20 4.33 2.66
N VAL A 46 1.28 4.03 1.77
CA VAL A 46 1.56 3.61 0.40
C VAL A 46 0.77 4.43 -0.59
N VAL A 47 1.24 4.48 -1.83
CA VAL A 47 0.47 5.01 -2.96
C VAL A 47 -0.22 3.85 -3.68
N PHE A 48 -1.50 3.99 -4.00
CA PHE A 48 -2.23 3.04 -4.82
C PHE A 48 -1.96 3.32 -6.30
N ASP A 49 -1.33 2.37 -6.98
CA ASP A 49 -0.81 2.54 -8.34
C ASP A 49 -1.47 1.55 -9.30
N THR A 50 -2.34 2.05 -10.18
CA THR A 50 -2.98 1.22 -11.22
C THR A 50 -2.05 0.91 -12.41
N GLY A 51 -0.83 1.47 -12.44
CA GLY A 51 0.18 1.25 -13.47
C GLY A 51 1.16 0.11 -13.21
N SER A 52 1.06 -0.56 -12.05
CA SER A 52 1.88 -1.70 -11.66
C SER A 52 1.02 -2.78 -10.97
N ASP A 53 1.52 -4.00 -10.82
CA ASP A 53 0.76 -5.18 -10.37
C ASP A 53 1.26 -5.81 -9.05
N MET A 54 2.23 -5.17 -8.39
CA MET A 54 2.91 -5.71 -7.21
C MET A 54 2.80 -4.76 -6.01
N ILE A 55 2.59 -5.33 -4.81
CA ILE A 55 2.81 -4.58 -3.57
C ILE A 55 4.31 -4.51 -3.32
N VAL A 56 4.85 -3.32 -3.12
CA VAL A 56 6.26 -3.13 -2.80
C VAL A 56 6.41 -2.33 -1.51
N VAL A 57 7.31 -2.77 -0.64
CA VAL A 57 7.67 -2.06 0.59
C VAL A 57 9.17 -2.11 0.80
N THR A 58 9.69 -1.10 1.50
CA THR A 58 11.11 -1.02 1.85
C THR A 58 11.45 -1.98 2.98
N SER A 59 12.44 -2.86 2.78
CA SER A 59 12.91 -3.82 3.78
C SER A 59 13.71 -3.16 4.90
N ASN A 60 13.74 -3.76 6.09
CA ASN A 60 14.71 -3.41 7.13
C ASN A 60 16.17 -3.72 6.76
N GLN A 61 16.40 -4.45 5.66
CA GLN A 61 17.72 -4.68 5.07
C GLN A 61 17.99 -3.78 3.84
N CYS A 62 17.18 -2.74 3.60
CA CYS A 62 17.31 -1.90 2.40
C CYS A 62 18.64 -1.15 2.34
N GLN A 63 19.29 -1.21 1.19
CA GLN A 63 20.49 -0.45 0.84
C GLN A 63 20.27 0.33 -0.45
N GLY A 64 20.60 1.62 -0.45
CA GLY A 64 20.47 2.47 -1.64
C GLY A 64 19.88 3.84 -1.32
N LEU A 65 19.38 4.50 -2.36
CA LEU A 65 18.78 5.83 -2.22
C LEU A 65 17.46 5.73 -1.46
N HIS A 66 17.20 6.71 -0.60
CA HIS A 66 15.95 6.89 0.14
C HIS A 66 15.53 5.74 1.09
N CYS A 67 16.30 4.65 1.20
CA CYS A 67 16.00 3.57 2.15
C CYS A 67 15.83 4.13 3.58
N ASN A 68 16.68 5.06 4.01
CA ASN A 68 16.63 5.63 5.37
C ASN A 68 15.47 6.63 5.59
N ASP A 69 14.84 7.10 4.51
CA ASP A 69 13.75 8.07 4.57
C ASP A 69 12.37 7.39 4.70
N MET A 70 12.33 6.07 4.53
CA MET A 70 11.10 5.27 4.48
C MET A 70 10.96 4.37 5.71
N ALA A 71 9.72 4.05 6.07
CA ALA A 71 9.45 3.00 7.04
C ALA A 71 9.93 1.63 6.52
N HIS A 72 10.38 0.78 7.44
CA HIS A 72 10.96 -0.53 7.11
C HIS A 72 10.08 -1.69 7.52
N TYR A 73 9.85 -2.58 6.56
CA TYR A 73 9.22 -3.86 6.76
C TYR A 73 10.21 -4.88 7.31
N THR A 74 9.80 -5.55 8.38
CA THR A 74 10.50 -6.68 8.98
C THR A 74 9.62 -7.91 8.84
N CYS A 75 10.00 -8.84 7.98
CA CYS A 75 9.38 -10.15 7.92
C CYS A 75 9.67 -10.96 9.20
N THR A 76 8.66 -11.14 10.06
CA THR A 76 8.76 -11.98 11.28
C THR A 76 8.15 -13.37 11.05
N THR A 77 6.94 -13.42 10.50
CA THR A 77 6.15 -14.64 10.26
C THR A 77 5.96 -14.96 8.78
N CYS A 78 6.47 -14.11 7.89
CA CYS A 78 6.29 -14.27 6.46
C CYS A 78 7.14 -15.43 5.89
N SER A 79 6.75 -15.95 4.72
CA SER A 79 7.62 -16.83 3.93
C SER A 79 8.31 -16.03 2.83
N LYS A 80 9.53 -16.45 2.42
CA LYS A 80 10.41 -15.67 1.56
C LYS A 80 11.02 -16.53 0.44
N THR A 81 11.06 -16.01 -0.78
CA THR A 81 11.74 -16.66 -1.92
C THR A 81 13.26 -16.65 -1.74
N ALA A 82 13.94 -17.66 -2.32
CA ALA A 82 15.40 -17.74 -2.30
C ALA A 82 16.08 -16.73 -3.25
N TYR A 83 15.36 -16.26 -4.27
CA TYR A 83 15.86 -15.37 -5.30
C TYR A 83 15.24 -13.98 -5.18
N SER A 84 15.99 -12.98 -5.64
CA SER A 84 15.52 -11.61 -5.76
C SER A 84 14.85 -11.37 -7.11
N TYR A 85 13.85 -10.52 -7.09
CA TYR A 85 13.11 -9.98 -8.22
C TYR A 85 13.42 -8.49 -8.33
N ASN A 86 13.36 -7.98 -9.55
CA ASN A 86 13.60 -6.57 -9.85
C ASN A 86 12.31 -5.94 -10.36
N ILE A 87 12.04 -4.72 -9.92
CA ILE A 87 10.99 -3.86 -10.46
C ILE A 87 11.64 -2.57 -10.96
N THR A 88 11.18 -2.08 -12.11
CA THR A 88 11.58 -0.80 -12.67
C THR A 88 10.32 -0.09 -13.16
N TYR A 89 10.13 1.14 -12.72
CA TYR A 89 9.02 1.98 -13.11
C TYR A 89 9.36 2.81 -14.36
N GLY A 90 8.34 3.35 -15.02
CA GLY A 90 8.50 4.12 -16.25
C GLY A 90 9.33 5.41 -16.10
N ASP A 91 9.48 5.91 -14.88
CA ASP A 91 10.32 7.05 -14.53
C ASP A 91 11.81 6.67 -14.29
N GLY A 92 12.15 5.38 -14.41
CA GLY A 92 13.50 4.85 -14.22
C GLY A 92 13.85 4.53 -12.76
N THR A 93 12.96 4.81 -11.81
CA THR A 93 13.12 4.35 -10.43
C THR A 93 12.99 2.83 -10.35
N TRP A 94 13.63 2.21 -9.37
CA TRP A 94 13.74 0.75 -9.31
C TRP A 94 13.88 0.23 -7.89
N GLY A 95 13.51 -1.03 -7.70
CA GLY A 95 13.71 -1.78 -6.46
C GLY A 95 14.07 -3.23 -6.76
N SER A 96 14.79 -3.86 -5.86
CA SER A 96 15.06 -5.29 -5.94
C SER A 96 15.10 -5.95 -4.57
N GLY A 97 14.60 -7.18 -4.53
CA GLY A 97 14.47 -7.93 -3.30
C GLY A 97 13.73 -9.24 -3.52
N PRO A 98 13.72 -10.11 -2.53
CA PRO A 98 12.90 -11.31 -2.55
C PRO A 98 11.40 -10.98 -2.60
N ILE A 99 10.60 -11.93 -3.07
CA ILE A 99 9.17 -11.91 -2.81
C ILE A 99 8.94 -12.56 -1.46
N VAL A 100 8.13 -11.91 -0.63
CA VAL A 100 7.59 -12.46 0.60
C VAL A 100 6.10 -12.70 0.48
N THR A 101 5.58 -13.63 1.27
CA THR A 101 4.15 -13.92 1.37
C THR A 101 3.71 -13.70 2.80
N ASP A 102 2.75 -12.78 3.00
CA ASP A 102 2.22 -12.40 4.31
C ASP A 102 0.74 -11.98 4.21
N THR A 103 0.12 -11.70 5.35
CA THR A 103 -1.22 -11.11 5.45
C THR A 103 -1.15 -9.60 5.19
N VAL A 104 -2.09 -9.08 4.40
CA VAL A 104 -2.25 -7.65 4.13
C VAL A 104 -3.65 -7.21 4.53
N SER A 105 -3.76 -6.10 5.28
CA SER A 105 -5.03 -5.46 5.59
C SER A 105 -5.12 -4.05 5.03
N ILE A 106 -6.22 -3.75 4.34
CA ILE A 106 -6.49 -2.46 3.69
C ILE A 106 -7.93 -2.05 3.99
N GLY A 107 -8.14 -0.99 4.78
CA GLY A 107 -9.49 -0.48 5.07
C GLY A 107 -10.44 -1.52 5.68
N GLY A 108 -9.91 -2.52 6.40
CA GLY A 108 -10.68 -3.61 7.00
C GLY A 108 -10.87 -4.85 6.10
N LEU A 109 -10.46 -4.80 4.83
CA LEU A 109 -10.31 -5.99 4.00
C LEU A 109 -9.00 -6.68 4.38
N VAL A 110 -9.05 -7.99 4.63
CA VAL A 110 -7.87 -8.82 4.93
C VAL A 110 -7.65 -9.78 3.76
N VAL A 111 -6.41 -9.82 3.26
CA VAL A 111 -5.94 -10.72 2.21
C VAL A 111 -4.78 -11.53 2.77
N GLU A 112 -5.01 -12.83 2.94
CA GLU A 112 -3.98 -13.77 3.37
C GLU A 112 -3.13 -14.20 2.17
N ASN A 113 -1.87 -14.59 2.45
CA ASN A 113 -0.94 -15.12 1.45
C ASN A 113 -0.70 -14.17 0.26
N GLN A 114 -0.71 -12.86 0.51
CA GLN A 114 -0.42 -11.86 -0.51
C GLN A 114 1.08 -11.79 -0.76
N GLN A 115 1.47 -11.79 -2.05
CA GLN A 115 2.86 -11.59 -2.45
C GLN A 115 3.23 -10.11 -2.36
N ILE A 116 4.39 -9.84 -1.77
CA ILE A 116 4.95 -8.51 -1.55
C ILE A 116 6.42 -8.53 -1.96
N LEU A 117 6.88 -7.53 -2.70
CA LEU A 117 8.30 -7.32 -2.95
C LEU A 117 8.93 -6.61 -1.75
N ASP A 118 9.77 -7.34 -0.99
CA ASP A 118 10.52 -6.85 0.17
C ASP A 118 11.84 -6.23 -0.31
N ILE A 119 11.83 -4.91 -0.61
CA ILE A 119 12.93 -4.23 -1.31
C ILE A 119 14.17 -4.14 -0.42
N THR A 120 15.23 -4.86 -0.80
CA THR A 120 16.54 -4.85 -0.10
C THR A 120 17.59 -3.98 -0.80
N ARG A 121 17.39 -3.64 -2.07
CA ARG A 121 18.19 -2.63 -2.79
C ARG A 121 17.30 -1.71 -3.58
N SER A 122 17.49 -0.41 -3.43
CA SER A 122 16.54 0.59 -3.94
C SER A 122 17.21 1.76 -4.63
N GLY A 123 16.65 2.13 -5.78
CA GLY A 123 16.67 3.48 -6.36
C GLY A 123 15.27 4.08 -6.44
N LEU A 124 14.34 3.59 -5.61
CA LEU A 124 12.96 4.05 -5.54
C LEU A 124 12.89 5.40 -4.81
N ASP A 125 12.23 6.38 -5.41
CA ASP A 125 11.96 7.68 -4.81
C ASP A 125 10.45 7.94 -4.79
N LEU A 126 9.89 7.99 -3.59
CA LEU A 126 8.47 8.26 -3.33
C LEU A 126 8.23 9.62 -2.68
N SER A 127 9.27 10.43 -2.51
CA SER A 127 9.21 11.71 -1.78
C SER A 127 8.28 12.74 -2.43
N SER A 128 8.09 12.62 -3.75
CA SER A 128 7.17 13.44 -4.53
C SER A 128 5.72 13.30 -4.04
N TYR A 129 5.30 12.10 -3.63
CA TYR A 129 3.94 11.80 -3.13
C TYR A 129 3.69 12.34 -1.72
N GLY A 130 4.72 12.44 -0.88
CA GLY A 130 4.59 12.95 0.48
C GLY A 130 5.64 12.38 1.44
N PRO A 131 5.84 13.01 2.61
CA PRO A 131 6.69 12.44 3.64
C PRO A 131 6.07 11.13 4.16
N GLY A 132 6.92 10.13 4.45
CA GLY A 132 6.49 8.87 5.07
C GLY A 132 5.94 7.81 4.10
N ILE A 133 5.72 8.15 2.82
CA ILE A 133 5.35 7.15 1.80
C ILE A 133 6.50 6.16 1.64
N SER A 134 6.22 4.89 1.88
CA SER A 134 7.23 3.84 2.06
C SER A 134 6.95 2.58 1.22
N GLY A 135 5.97 2.66 0.32
CA GLY A 135 5.63 1.60 -0.60
C GLY A 135 4.59 1.99 -1.64
N LEU A 136 4.30 1.04 -2.52
CA LEU A 136 3.25 1.11 -3.53
C LEU A 136 2.38 -0.14 -3.43
N VAL A 137 1.10 0.01 -3.75
CA VAL A 137 0.18 -1.11 -3.98
C VAL A 137 -0.21 -1.09 -5.45
N GLY A 138 0.39 -2.01 -6.22
CA GLY A 138 0.02 -2.24 -7.60
C GLY A 138 -1.40 -2.78 -7.72
N LEU A 139 -2.19 -2.23 -8.64
CA LEU A 139 -3.58 -2.56 -8.92
C LEU A 139 -3.85 -2.90 -10.39
N MET A 140 -2.80 -3.00 -11.21
CA MET A 140 -2.90 -3.54 -12.56
C MET A 140 -3.27 -5.03 -12.50
N PRO A 141 -4.05 -5.56 -13.46
CA PRO A 141 -4.29 -7.00 -13.54
C PRO A 141 -2.97 -7.77 -13.64
N SER A 142 -2.82 -8.80 -12.82
CA SER A 142 -1.69 -9.72 -12.92
C SER A 142 -1.69 -10.39 -14.29
N SER A 143 -0.52 -10.52 -14.89
CA SER A 143 -0.36 -11.32 -16.12
C SER A 143 -0.77 -12.77 -15.84
N PRO A 144 -1.52 -13.44 -16.74
CA PRO A 144 -1.94 -14.83 -16.58
C PRO A 144 -0.77 -15.82 -16.56
#